data_AF-A0A024E4Q1-F1
#
_entry.id   AF-A0A024E4Q1-F1
#
_cell.length_a   1.000
_cell.length_b   1.000
_cell.length_c   1.000
_cell.angle_alpha   90.00
_cell.angle_beta   90.00
_cell.angle_gamma   90.00
#
_symmetry.space_group_name_H-M   'P 1'
#
loop_
_entity.id
_entity.type
_entity.pdbx_description
1 polymer ?
#
loop_
_entity_poly.entity_id
_entity_poly.type
_entity_poly.pdbx_seq_one_letter_code
_entity_poly.pdbx_strand_id
1 'polypeptide(L)'
;MLLKSFGLRTSLIRLKVIDALLTAAESERSLGVRGVHGHLLDLDIPLSFLSVREVLKRLCSEGVITLNADKSYSLHPHAVAMLHRD
;
A
#
# COMPACT_ATOMS: atom_id res chain seq x y z
N MET A 1 -2.43 -9.77 -13.67
CA MET A 1 -0.97 -9.95 -13.84
C MET A 1 -0.17 -8.87 -13.08
N LEU A 2 -0.52 -8.51 -11.83
CA LEU A 2 0.23 -7.52 -11.04
C LEU A 2 1.65 -7.97 -10.64
N LEU A 3 1.88 -9.28 -10.50
CA LEU A 3 3.16 -9.82 -10.01
C LEU A 3 4.30 -9.77 -11.04
N LYS A 4 4.00 -9.66 -12.34
CA LYS A 4 5.02 -9.74 -13.40
C LYS A 4 5.60 -8.37 -13.78
N SER A 5 4.79 -7.31 -13.76
CA SER A 5 5.16 -5.99 -14.29
C SER A 5 6.04 -5.15 -13.36
N PHE A 6 5.99 -5.38 -12.05
CA PHE A 6 6.85 -4.65 -11.11
C PHE A 6 8.28 -5.21 -10.99
N GLY A 7 8.60 -6.38 -11.56
CA GLY A 7 9.96 -6.96 -11.45
C GLY A 7 10.48 -7.13 -10.01
N LEU A 8 9.56 -7.09 -9.04
CA LEU A 8 9.87 -6.95 -7.64
C LEU A 8 10.14 -8.33 -7.04
N ARG A 9 11.40 -8.66 -6.77
CA ARG A 9 11.78 -9.72 -5.81
C ARG A 9 11.36 -9.40 -4.35
N THR A 10 10.42 -8.47 -4.13
CA THR A 10 10.10 -7.93 -2.80
C THR A 10 8.81 -8.54 -2.25
N SER A 11 8.90 -9.10 -1.04
CA SER A 11 7.87 -9.78 -0.26
C SER A 11 6.41 -9.39 -0.52
N LEU A 12 5.54 -10.40 -0.61
CA LEU A 12 4.06 -10.37 -0.68
C LEU A 12 3.41 -9.21 0.10
N ILE A 13 3.97 -8.88 1.26
CA ILE A 13 3.57 -7.81 2.17
C ILE A 13 3.45 -6.44 1.47
N ARG A 14 4.43 -6.04 0.68
CA ARG A 14 4.42 -4.71 0.01
C ARG A 14 3.29 -4.61 -1.01
N LEU A 15 3.04 -5.69 -1.75
CA LEU A 15 1.95 -5.78 -2.71
C LEU A 15 0.60 -5.72 -1.99
N LYS A 16 0.45 -6.42 -0.88
CA LYS A 16 -0.78 -6.40 -0.09
C LYS A 16 -1.09 -5.05 0.53
N VAL A 17 -0.07 -4.29 0.94
CA VAL A 17 -0.25 -2.91 1.39
C VAL A 17 -0.72 -2.00 0.24
N ILE A 18 -0.14 -2.13 -0.95
CA ILE A 18 -0.56 -1.38 -2.15
C ILE A 18 -2.00 -1.74 -2.54
N ASP A 19 -2.34 -3.02 -2.54
CA ASP A 19 -3.67 -3.56 -2.84
C ASP A 19 -4.73 -3.05 -1.86
N ALA A 20 -4.41 -3.03 -0.56
CA ALA A 20 -5.27 -2.46 0.47
C ALA A 20 -5.53 -0.96 0.24
N LEU A 21 -4.48 -0.20 -0.11
CA LEU A 21 -4.57 1.22 -0.41
C LEU A 21 -5.37 1.48 -1.70
N LEU A 22 -5.22 0.63 -2.71
CA LEU A 22 -5.97 0.72 -3.96
C LEU A 22 -7.45 0.46 -3.73
N THR A 23 -7.79 -0.65 -3.05
CA THR A 23 -9.18 -1.03 -2.72
C THR A 23 -9.89 0.07 -1.92
N ALA A 24 -9.17 0.70 -0.99
CA ALA A 24 -9.70 1.82 -0.24
C ALA A 24 -9.90 3.06 -1.11
N ALA A 25 -8.93 3.39 -1.97
CA ALA A 25 -9.04 4.50 -2.90
C ALA A 25 -10.21 4.32 -3.88
N GLU A 26 -10.47 3.11 -4.37
CA GLU A 26 -11.64 2.76 -5.18
C GLU A 26 -12.96 2.96 -4.40
N SER A 27 -12.93 2.79 -3.09
CA SER A 27 -14.06 3.04 -2.19
C SER A 27 -14.18 4.50 -1.73
N GLU A 28 -13.45 5.44 -2.37
CA GLU A 28 -13.32 6.85 -1.98
C GLU A 28 -12.86 7.06 -0.52
N ARG A 29 -12.13 6.09 0.03
CA ARG A 29 -11.62 6.10 1.40
C ARG A 29 -10.10 6.10 1.40
N SER A 30 -9.52 6.87 2.30
CA SER A 30 -8.09 6.87 2.55
C SER A 30 -7.76 6.03 3.79
N LEU A 31 -6.68 5.24 3.77
CA LEU A 31 -6.32 4.38 4.90
C LEU A 31 -5.19 4.99 5.71
N GLY A 32 -5.43 5.18 7.01
CA GLY A 32 -4.35 5.33 7.97
C GLY A 32 -3.62 4.01 8.26
N VAL A 33 -2.55 4.07 9.04
CA VAL A 33 -1.78 2.88 9.47
C VAL A 33 -2.68 1.79 10.07
N ARG A 34 -3.69 2.18 10.86
CA ARG A 34 -4.67 1.25 11.47
C ARG A 34 -5.52 0.54 10.43
N GLY A 35 -5.96 1.25 9.39
CA GLY A 35 -6.77 0.66 8.32
C GLY A 35 -5.96 -0.35 7.51
N VAL A 36 -4.72 0.00 7.15
CA VAL A 36 -3.80 -0.93 6.48
C VAL A 36 -3.51 -2.15 7.35
N HIS A 37 -3.24 -1.96 8.64
CA HIS A 37 -2.98 -3.05 9.57
C HIS A 37 -4.20 -3.97 9.74
N GLY A 38 -5.41 -3.41 9.87
CA GLY A 38 -6.65 -4.19 9.94
C GLY A 38 -6.87 -5.01 8.67
N HIS A 39 -6.68 -4.40 7.50
CA HIS A 39 -6.82 -5.10 6.22
C HIS A 39 -5.80 -6.24 6.06
N LEU A 40 -4.56 -6.05 6.52
CA LEU A 40 -3.56 -7.12 6.53
C LEU A 40 -3.93 -8.25 7.49
N LEU A 41 -4.49 -7.94 8.66
CA LEU A 41 -5.01 -8.94 9.59
C LEU A 41 -6.18 -9.73 9.00
N ASP A 42 -7.11 -9.06 8.31
CA ASP A 42 -8.24 -9.72 7.63
C ASP A 42 -7.78 -10.66 6.51
N LEU A 43 -6.61 -10.39 5.93
CA LEU A 43 -5.95 -11.24 4.93
C LEU A 43 -5.09 -12.36 5.55
N ASP A 44 -5.17 -12.59 6.86
CA ASP A 44 -4.37 -13.56 7.61
C ASP A 44 -2.84 -13.27 7.52
N ILE A 45 -2.46 -12.00 7.43
CA ILE A 45 -1.06 -11.55 7.41
C ILE A 45 -0.72 -10.95 8.77
N PRO A 46 -0.11 -11.72 9.69
CA PRO A 46 0.22 -11.26 11.04
C PRO A 46 1.45 -10.35 11.01
N LEU A 47 1.26 -9.11 10.57
CA LEU A 47 2.27 -8.06 10.65
C LEU A 47 2.04 -7.22 11.88
N SER A 48 3.13 -6.96 12.61
CA SER A 48 3.07 -6.00 13.71
C SER A 48 2.78 -4.60 13.19
N PHE A 49 2.11 -3.79 14.00
CA PHE A 49 1.86 -2.38 13.71
C PHE A 49 3.15 -1.60 13.39
N LEU A 50 4.27 -1.95 14.03
CA LEU A 50 5.58 -1.36 13.76
C LEU A 50 6.06 -1.70 12.34
N SER A 51 5.98 -2.98 11.96
CA SER A 51 6.35 -3.42 10.61
C SER A 51 5.49 -2.77 9.53
N VAL A 52 4.19 -2.60 9.76
CA VAL A 52 3.31 -1.86 8.83
C VAL A 52 3.77 -0.41 8.68
N ARG A 53 4.11 0.27 9.77
CA ARG A 53 4.66 1.64 9.70
C ARG A 53 5.98 1.70 8.93
N GLU A 54 6.88 0.74 9.13
CA GLU A 54 8.15 0.70 8.41
C GLU A 54 7.95 0.47 6.91
N VAL A 55 7.01 -0.40 6.53
CA VAL A 55 6.65 -0.64 5.13
C VAL A 55 6.05 0.62 4.51
N LEU A 56 5.08 1.27 5.18
CA LEU A 56 4.50 2.53 4.71
C LEU A 56 5.57 3.62 4.56
N LYS A 57 6.49 3.74 5.52
CA LYS A 57 7.59 4.70 5.46
C LYS A 57 8.54 4.41 4.30
N ARG A 58 8.86 3.14 4.03
CA ARG A 58 9.66 2.73 2.87
C ARG A 58 8.94 3.04 1.55
N LEU A 59 7.68 2.65 1.41
CA LEU A 59 6.87 2.94 0.22
C LEU A 59 6.74 4.45 -0.02
N CYS A 60 6.65 5.24 1.04
CA CYS A 60 6.62 6.70 0.94
C CYS A 60 7.97 7.25 0.47
N SER A 61 9.07 6.76 1.03
CA SER A 61 10.42 7.12 0.61
C SER A 61 10.74 6.69 -0.83
N GLU A 62 10.13 5.61 -1.30
CA GLU A 62 10.25 5.11 -2.68
C GLU A 62 9.31 5.85 -3.65
N GLY A 63 8.46 6.75 -3.17
CA GLY A 63 7.51 7.51 -4.01
C GLY A 63 6.32 6.68 -4.50
N VAL A 64 6.05 5.54 -3.87
CA VAL A 64 4.92 4.65 -4.22
C VAL A 64 3.62 5.11 -3.55
N ILE A 65 3.72 5.64 -2.33
CA ILE A 65 2.58 6.18 -1.58
C ILE A 65 2.88 7.59 -1.08
N THR A 66 1.83 8.36 -0.86
CA THR A 66 1.90 9.70 -0.27
C THR A 66 1.18 9.71 1.07
N LEU A 67 1.75 10.44 2.03
CA LEU A 67 1.07 10.79 3.28
C LEU A 67 0.25 12.06 3.04
N ASN A 68 -1.06 11.96 3.20
CA ASN A 68 -2.00 13.06 3.07
C ASN A 68 -2.06 13.88 4.37
N ALA A 69 -2.60 15.09 4.29
CA ALA A 69 -2.74 16.01 5.43
C ALA A 69 -3.65 15.47 6.56
N ASP A 70 -4.59 14.59 6.22
CA ASP A 70 -5.49 13.89 7.15
C ASP A 70 -4.81 12.70 7.88
N LYS A 71 -3.50 12.52 7.71
CA LYS A 71 -2.69 11.39 8.22
C LYS A 71 -3.05 10.04 7.61
N SER A 72 -3.78 10.04 6.49
CA SER A 72 -4.01 8.86 5.68
C SER A 72 -2.89 8.66 4.66
N TYR A 73 -2.76 7.44 4.16
CA TYR A 73 -1.91 7.12 3.03
C TYR A 73 -2.77 6.91 1.79
N SER A 74 -2.29 7.42 0.67
CA SER A 74 -2.85 7.20 -0.66
C SER A 74 -1.75 6.73 -1.61
N LEU A 75 -2.14 6.04 -2.68
CA LEU A 75 -1.18 5.71 -3.73
C LEU A 75 -0.72 6.96 -4.44
N HIS A 76 0.57 7.02 -4.72
CA HIS A 76 1.13 8.14 -5.47
C HIS A 76 0.61 8.07 -6.92
N PRO A 77 0.18 9.19 -7.54
CA PRO A 77 -0.37 9.20 -8.89
C PRO A 77 0.56 8.55 -9.92
N HIS A 78 1.86 8.71 -9.76
CA HIS A 78 2.88 8.06 -10.59
C HIS A 78 2.86 6.53 -10.47
N ALA A 79 2.68 5.99 -9.25
CA ALA A 79 2.58 4.56 -9.03
C ALA A 79 1.29 3.98 -9.62
N VAL A 80 0.18 4.72 -9.50
CA VAL A 80 -1.11 4.36 -10.15
C VAL A 80 -0.97 4.37 -11.67
N ALA A 81 -0.30 5.37 -12.25
CA ALA A 81 -0.03 5.42 -13.68
C ALA A 81 0.83 4.23 -14.16
N MET A 82 1.74 3.73 -13.32
CA MET A 82 2.48 2.49 -13.60
C MET A 82 1.63 1.23 -13.44
N LEU A 83 0.66 1.22 -12.52
CA LEU A 83 -0.33 0.14 -12.36
C LEU A 83 -1.30 0.04 -13.54
N HIS A 84 -1.70 1.17 -14.13
CA HIS A 84 -2.65 1.23 -15.27
C HIS A 84 -2.00 1.01 -16.65
N ARG A 85 -0.68 0.80 -16.72
CA ARG A 85 0.04 0.65 -17.99
C ARG A 85 0.17 -0.82 -18.45
N ASP A 86 -0.70 -1.70 -17.99
CA ASP A 86 -0.75 -3.13 -18.37
C ASP A 86 -2.14 -3.52 -18.89
#